data_AF-A0A380EIH1-F1
#
_entry.id   AF-A0A380EIH1-F1
#
_cell.length_a   1.000
_cell.length_b   1.000
_cell.length_c   1.000
_cell.angle_alpha   90.00
_cell.angle_beta   90.00
_cell.angle_gamma   90.00
#
_symmetry.space_group_name_H-M   'P 1'
#
loop_
_entity.id
_entity.type
_entity.pdbx_description
1 polymer ?
#
loop_
_entity_poly.entity_id
_entity_poly.type
_entity_poly.pdbx_seq_one_letter_code
_entity_poly.pdbx_strand_id
1 'polypeptide(L)'
;MPEIDILKVGHHGSKTSSSKEFIEMIKPKISLISSGKNNMYHLPNIEVVKRLQRIRSRIYNSQQNGQVTIDLDDNLKVDSSSYGNASGL
;
A
#
# COMPACT_ATOMS: atom_id res chain seq x y z
N MET A 1 15.04 2.48 16.31
CA MET A 1 14.96 2.59 14.83
C MET A 1 14.45 3.99 14.51
N PRO A 2 14.85 4.59 13.38
CA PRO A 2 14.26 5.85 12.94
C PRO A 2 12.76 5.68 12.70
N GLU A 3 12.03 6.78 12.78
CA GLU A 3 10.64 6.83 12.38
C GLU A 3 10.53 6.59 10.87
N ILE A 4 9.55 5.77 10.47
CA ILE A 4 9.29 5.45 9.06
C ILE A 4 7.98 6.10 8.65
N ASP A 5 8.05 7.16 7.84
CA ASP A 5 6.85 7.81 7.33
C ASP A 5 6.18 6.96 6.24
N ILE A 6 6.97 6.36 5.35
CA ILE A 6 6.47 5.67 4.16
C ILE A 6 7.16 4.33 4.00
N LEU A 7 6.36 3.27 3.86
CA LEU A 7 6.81 1.94 3.43
C LEU A 7 6.29 1.65 2.03
N LYS A 8 7.19 1.35 1.09
CA LYS A 8 6.80 0.61 -0.12
C LYS A 8 6.73 -0.88 0.23
N VAL A 9 5.53 -1.44 0.22
CA VAL A 9 5.29 -2.83 0.59
C VAL A 9 5.97 -3.74 -0.42
N GLY A 10 6.77 -4.68 0.09
CA GLY A 10 7.52 -5.61 -0.73
C GLY A 10 6.62 -6.51 -1.56
N HIS A 11 7.11 -6.97 -2.71
CA HIS A 11 6.49 -8.01 -3.53
C HIS A 11 4.97 -7.85 -3.71
N HIS A 12 4.52 -6.62 -4.00
CA HIS A 12 3.11 -6.30 -4.27
C HIS A 12 2.14 -6.67 -3.12
N GLY A 13 2.64 -6.90 -1.90
CA GLY A 13 1.86 -7.37 -0.77
C GLY A 13 1.65 -8.89 -0.72
N SER A 14 2.61 -9.67 -1.22
CA SER A 14 2.63 -11.13 -1.07
C SER A 14 2.71 -11.56 0.40
N LYS A 15 2.08 -12.68 0.76
CA LYS A 15 2.13 -13.24 2.13
C LYS A 15 3.54 -13.61 2.60
N THR A 16 4.44 -13.90 1.67
CA THR A 16 5.85 -14.22 1.93
C THR A 16 6.74 -12.98 2.04
N SER A 17 6.16 -11.79 1.84
CA SER A 17 6.82 -10.50 2.05
C SER A 17 6.22 -9.79 3.27
N SER A 18 6.98 -8.85 3.84
CA SER A 18 6.51 -7.98 4.93
C SER A 18 5.87 -8.79 6.08
N SER A 19 6.72 -9.54 6.79
CA SER A 19 6.31 -10.35 7.93
C SER A 19 5.60 -9.48 8.98
N LYS A 20 4.81 -10.14 9.84
CA LYS A 20 4.13 -9.45 10.94
C LYS A 20 5.14 -8.73 11.83
N GLU A 21 6.24 -9.40 12.16
CA GLU A 21 7.29 -8.91 13.03
C GLU A 21 7.96 -7.67 12.44
N PHE A 22 8.21 -7.67 11.12
CA PHE A 22 8.77 -6.51 10.43
C PHE A 22 7.80 -5.32 10.48
N ILE A 23 6.54 -5.51 10.08
CA ILE A 23 5.53 -4.44 10.06
C ILE A 23 5.30 -3.87 11.46
N GLU A 24 5.22 -4.73 12.48
CA GLU A 24 5.03 -4.31 13.88
C GLU A 24 6.27 -3.64 14.48
N MET A 25 7.46 -3.90 13.94
CA MET A 25 8.71 -3.23 14.35
C MET A 25 8.82 -1.83 13.76
N ILE A 26 8.57 -1.67 12.45
CA ILE A 26 8.79 -0.39 11.75
C ILE A 26 7.59 0.57 11.78
N LYS A 27 6.37 0.04 11.98
CA LYS A 27 5.12 0.80 12.15
C LYS A 27 4.97 2.03 11.22
N PRO A 28 5.00 1.86 9.89
CA PRO A 28 5.00 2.99 8.96
C PRO A 28 3.69 3.78 9.02
N LYS A 29 3.75 5.12 8.91
CA LYS A 29 2.54 5.96 8.81
C LYS A 29 1.75 5.67 7.53
N ILE A 30 2.45 5.50 6.41
CA ILE A 30 1.87 5.23 5.09
C ILE A 30 2.47 3.95 4.50
N SER A 31 1.62 3.11 3.90
CA SER A 31 2.03 1.90 3.20
C SER A 31 1.54 1.91 1.76
N LEU A 32 2.47 1.87 0.81
CA LEU A 32 2.21 1.84 -0.63
C LEU A 32 2.28 0.42 -1.16
N ILE A 33 1.18 -0.04 -1.73
CA ILE A 33 1.08 -1.35 -2.38
C ILE A 33 0.95 -1.11 -3.88
N SER A 34 1.96 -1.52 -4.63
CA SER A 34 1.88 -1.58 -6.09
C SER A 34 1.24 -2.91 -6.46
N SER A 35 0.00 -2.93 -6.93
CA SER A 35 -0.65 -4.13 -7.47
C SER A 35 -1.58 -3.77 -8.64
N GLY A 36 -1.80 -4.72 -9.55
CA GLY A 36 -2.68 -4.54 -10.71
C GLY A 36 -4.11 -5.00 -10.43
N LYS A 37 -5.10 -4.35 -11.04
CA LYS A 37 -6.49 -4.84 -11.03
C LYS A 37 -6.55 -6.24 -11.66
N ASN A 38 -7.38 -7.12 -11.11
CA ASN A 38 -7.59 -8.48 -11.61
C ASN A 38 -6.29 -9.28 -11.82
N ASN A 39 -5.25 -9.02 -11.01
CA ASN A 39 -4.02 -9.77 -11.12
C ASN A 39 -4.25 -11.24 -10.71
N MET A 40 -3.71 -12.17 -11.51
CA MET A 40 -3.87 -13.62 -11.30
C MET A 40 -3.31 -14.14 -9.96
N TYR A 41 -2.44 -13.35 -9.34
CA TYR A 41 -1.80 -13.68 -8.06
C TYR A 41 -2.62 -13.26 -6.84
N HIS A 42 -3.76 -12.59 -7.06
CA HIS A 42 -4.67 -12.11 -6.00
C HIS A 42 -3.95 -11.26 -4.94
N LEU A 43 -3.04 -10.39 -5.40
CA LEU A 43 -2.28 -9.47 -4.55
C LEU A 43 -2.95 -8.08 -4.46
N PRO A 44 -2.79 -7.36 -3.34
CA PRO A 44 -2.12 -7.78 -2.11
C PRO A 44 -2.89 -8.87 -1.37
N ASN A 45 -2.16 -9.74 -0.68
CA ASN A 45 -2.77 -10.74 0.17
C ASN A 45 -3.50 -10.07 1.35
N ILE A 46 -4.71 -10.55 1.66
CA ILE A 46 -5.56 -10.00 2.73
C ILE A 46 -4.88 -9.99 4.11
N GLU A 47 -3.99 -10.94 4.40
CA GLU A 47 -3.25 -10.97 5.66
C GLU A 47 -2.26 -9.81 5.77
N VAL A 48 -1.61 -9.43 4.66
CA VAL A 48 -0.70 -8.28 4.62
C VAL A 48 -1.48 -6.99 4.86
N VAL A 49 -2.65 -6.83 4.22
CA VAL A 49 -3.55 -5.69 4.44
C VAL A 49 -3.97 -5.61 5.92
N LYS A 50 -4.36 -6.74 6.52
CA LYS A 50 -4.73 -6.80 7.95
C LYS A 50 -3.58 -6.43 8.89
N ARG A 51 -2.34 -6.85 8.60
CA ARG A 51 -1.15 -6.47 9.39
C ARG A 51 -0.96 -4.94 9.39
N LEU A 52 -1.04 -4.33 8.21
CA LEU A 52 -0.91 -2.88 8.03
C LEU A 52 -2.05 -2.09 8.69
N GLN A 53 -3.30 -2.59 8.60
CA GLN A 53 -4.45 -1.98 9.28
C GLN A 53 -4.32 -2.05 10.81
N ARG A 54 -3.82 -3.16 11.36
CA ARG A 54 -3.64 -3.33 12.81
C ARG A 54 -2.72 -2.28 13.42
N ILE A 55 -1.67 -1.89 12.70
CA ILE A 55 -0.76 -0.84 13.15
C ILE A 55 -1.23 0.57 12.77
N ARG A 56 -2.46 0.72 12.23
CA ARG A 56 -3.05 1.98 11.76
C ARG A 56 -2.25 2.66 10.64
N SER A 57 -1.54 1.89 9.82
CA SER A 57 -0.88 2.43 8.63
C SER A 57 -1.92 2.83 7.58
N ARG A 58 -1.78 4.01 6.98
CA ARG A 58 -2.63 4.45 5.87
C ARG A 58 -2.20 3.73 4.59
N ILE A 59 -3.09 2.95 4.02
CA ILE A 59 -2.78 2.10 2.87
C ILE A 59 -3.21 2.79 1.57
N TYR A 60 -2.30 2.88 0.62
CA TYR A 60 -2.61 3.22 -0.78
C TYR A 60 -2.24 2.04 -1.67
N ASN A 61 -3.20 1.56 -2.45
CA ASN A 61 -3.05 0.42 -3.33
C ASN A 61 -3.35 0.82 -4.77
N SER A 62 -2.37 0.71 -5.67
CA SER A 62 -2.54 1.15 -7.06
C SER A 62 -3.67 0.43 -7.82
N GLN A 63 -4.10 -0.77 -7.40
CA GLN A 63 -5.25 -1.42 -8.04
C GLN A 63 -6.55 -0.64 -7.78
N GLN A 64 -6.68 0.00 -6.61
CA GLN A 64 -7.88 0.74 -6.19
C GLN A 64 -7.72 2.24 -6.45
N ASN A 65 -6.52 2.74 -6.18
CA ASN A 65 -6.19 4.17 -6.17
C ASN A 65 -5.58 4.65 -7.50
N GLY A 66 -5.24 3.75 -8.43
CA GLY A 66 -4.53 4.08 -9.67
C GLY A 66 -3.12 4.60 -9.43
N GLN A 67 -2.71 5.66 -10.13
CA GLN A 67 -1.44 6.32 -9.86
C GLN A 67 -1.48 6.94 -8.47
N VAL A 68 -0.42 6.73 -7.68
CA VAL A 68 -0.23 7.34 -6.37
C VAL A 68 1.03 8.20 -6.42
N THR A 69 0.89 9.49 -6.15
CA THR A 69 1.98 10.45 -6.08
C THR A 69 2.19 10.85 -4.62
N ILE A 70 3.44 10.87 -4.18
CA ILE A 70 3.80 11.42 -2.88
C ILE A 70 4.65 12.65 -3.11
N ASP A 71 4.17 13.77 -2.62
CA ASP A 71 4.92 15.01 -2.51
C ASP A 71 5.64 15.01 -1.16
N LEU A 72 6.97 15.13 -1.21
CA LEU A 72 7.86 15.11 -0.05
C LEU A 72 8.36 16.50 0.33
N ASP A 73 7.91 17.56 -0.35
CA ASP A 73 8.14 18.93 0.08
C ASP A 73 7.41 19.20 1.42
N ASP A 74 7.56 20.41 1.99
CA ASP A 74 7.29 20.80 3.41
C ASP A 74 5.99 20.28 4.09
N ASN A 75 5.04 19.69 3.36
CA ASN A 75 3.93 18.92 3.90
C ASN A 75 3.72 17.64 3.10
N LEU A 76 3.91 16.46 3.72
CA LEU A 76 3.61 15.15 3.12
C LEU A 76 2.17 15.13 2.56
N LYS A 77 2.05 15.19 1.24
CA LYS A 77 0.76 15.06 0.52
C LYS A 77 0.77 13.78 -0.29
N VAL A 78 -0.39 13.12 -0.30
CA VAL A 78 -0.59 11.92 -1.11
C VAL A 78 -1.80 12.12 -2.00
N ASP A 79 -1.56 12.14 -3.30
CA ASP A 79 -2.58 12.22 -4.33
C ASP A 79 -2.78 10.85 -4.98
N SER A 80 -4.03 10.51 -5.31
CA SER A 80 -4.34 9.30 -6.04
C SER A 80 -5.46 9.47 -7.06
N SER A 81 -5.29 8.93 -8.26
CA SER A 81 -6.29 9.00 -9.34
C SER A 81 -6.90 7.62 -9.63
N SER A 82 -8.13 7.37 -9.19
CA SER A 82 -8.84 6.13 -9.54
C SER A 82 -9.07 6.03 -11.05
N TYR A 83 -8.85 4.84 -11.62
CA TYR A 83 -9.28 4.57 -12.99
C TYR A 83 -10.80 4.72 -13.09
N GLY A 84 -11.26 5.66 -13.92
CA GLY A 84 -12.67 5.92 -14.16
C GLY A 84 -13.42 4.65 -14.57
N ASN A 85 -14.71 4.60 -14.21
CA ASN A 85 -15.60 3.52 -14.60
C ASN A 85 -15.71 3.46 -16.13
N ALA A 86 -14.95 2.56 -16.76
CA ALA A 86 -15.30 2.08 -18.09
C ALA A 86 -16.54 1.19 -17.94
N SER A 87 -17.71 1.84 -17.93
CA SER A 87 -18.97 1.19 -18.25
C SER A 87 -18.96 0.95 -19.76
N GLY A 88 -18.85 -0.32 -20.15
CA GLY A 88 -18.86 -0.71 -21.56
C GLY A 88 -18.04 -1.96 -21.83
N LEU A 89 -18.56 -3.12 -21.40
CA LEU A 89 -18.86 -4.32 -22.19
C LEU A 89 -19.41 -5.40 -21.26
#